data_AF-A0A259SDJ2-F1
#
_entry.id   AF-A0A259SDJ2-F1
#
_cell.length_a   1.000
_cell.length_b   1.000
_cell.length_c   1.000
_cell.angle_alpha   90.00
_cell.angle_beta   90.00
_cell.angle_gamma   90.00
#
_symmetry.space_group_name_H-M   'P 1'
#
loop_
_entity.id
_entity.type
_entity.pdbx_description
1 polymer ?
#
loop_
_entity_poly.entity_id
_entity_poly.type
_entity_poly.pdbx_seq_one_letter_code
_entity_poly.pdbx_strand_id
1 'polypeptide(L)' 'MTTPTGVQVHLEADGVRAQISQVGASLRHLIVGDTTVVPPYPEDRPAPACSGVVLVPWPNRIR' A
#
# COMPACT_ATOMS: atom_id res chain seq x y z
N MET A 1 -5.01 19.03 -8.67
CA MET A 1 -3.63 18.68 -8.32
C MET A 1 -3.58 17.18 -8.08
N THR A 2 -2.71 16.45 -8.77
CA THR A 2 -2.52 15.00 -8.56
C THR A 2 -1.64 14.77 -7.33
N THR A 3 -2.10 13.96 -6.38
CA THR A 3 -1.31 13.52 -5.23
C THR A 3 -0.24 12.51 -5.69
N PRO A 4 0.91 12.40 -5.00
CA PRO A 4 1.98 11.45 -5.38
C PRO A 4 1.58 9.97 -5.25
N THR A 5 0.44 9.70 -4.62
CA THR A 5 -0.08 8.37 -4.26
C THR A 5 -1.40 8.05 -4.96
N GLY A 6 -2.00 9.03 -5.65
CA GLY A 6 -3.30 8.89 -6.30
C GLY A 6 -4.45 8.68 -5.32
N VAL A 7 -5.53 8.07 -5.80
CA VAL A 7 -6.69 7.71 -4.97
C VAL A 7 -6.28 6.73 -3.87
N GLN A 8 -6.79 6.95 -2.66
CA GLN A 8 -6.68 6.05 -1.53
C GLN A 8 -7.97 5.24 -1.42
N VAL A 9 -7.85 3.91 -1.43
CA VAL A 9 -8.98 2.99 -1.30
C VAL A 9 -8.91 2.34 0.08
N HIS A 10 -9.98 2.48 0.86
CA HIS A 10 -10.11 1.88 2.18
C HIS A 10 -11.13 0.73 2.09
N LEU A 11 -10.74 -0.45 2.57
CA LEU A 11 -11.57 -1.64 2.59
C LEU A 11 -11.71 -2.13 4.02
N GLU A 12 -12.91 -2.52 4.42
CA GLU A 12 -13.19 -3.10 5.73
C GLU A 12 -14.11 -4.31 5.59
N ALA A 13 -13.74 -5.44 6.20
CA ALA A 13 -14.53 -6.67 6.22
C ALA A 13 -14.07 -7.58 7.37
N ASP A 14 -15.00 -8.15 8.13
CA ASP A 14 -14.74 -9.20 9.13
C ASP A 14 -13.54 -8.93 10.07
N GLY A 15 -13.44 -7.70 10.59
CA GLY A 15 -12.35 -7.30 11.48
C GLY A 15 -11.02 -7.00 10.78
N VAL A 16 -11.00 -6.97 9.45
CA VAL A 16 -9.85 -6.60 8.63
C VAL A 16 -10.06 -5.20 8.06
N ARG A 17 -9.03 -4.36 8.14
CA ARG A 17 -9.00 -3.03 7.53
C ARG A 17 -7.76 -2.88 6.66
N ALA A 18 -7.93 -2.55 5.39
CA ALA A 18 -6.85 -2.36 4.43
C ALA A 18 -6.91 -0.98 3.78
N GLN A 19 -5.74 -0.39 3.54
CA GLN A 19 -5.59 0.83 2.75
C GLN A 19 -4.73 0.53 1.53
N ILE A 20 -5.23 0.88 0.35
CA ILE A 20 -4.58 0.64 -0.95
C ILE A 20 -4.39 1.97 -1.67
N SER A 21 -3.20 2.21 -2.22
CA SER A 21 -2.92 3.36 -3.09
C SER A 21 -3.15 2.98 -4.55
N GLN A 22 -3.75 3.87 -5.35
CA GLN A 22 -3.84 3.70 -6.80
C GLN A 22 -2.44 3.58 -7.44
N VAL A 23 -1.48 4.41 -7.03
CA VAL A 23 -0.12 4.37 -7.55
C VAL A 23 0.59 3.11 -7.02
N GLY A 24 1.05 2.26 -7.96
CA GLY A 24 1.73 1.00 -7.67
C GLY A 24 0.84 -0.10 -7.10
N ALA A 25 -0.48 0.11 -7.04
CA ALA A 25 -1.43 -0.78 -6.37
C ALA A 25 -0.95 -1.16 -4.96
N SER A 26 -0.39 -0.19 -4.23
CA SER A 26 0.36 -0.47 -3.02
C SER A 26 -0.54 -0.75 -1.82
N LEU A 27 -0.31 -1.87 -1.12
CA LEU A 27 -0.90 -2.12 0.20
C LEU A 27 -0.19 -1.25 1.24
N ARG A 28 -0.84 -0.16 1.64
CA ARG A 28 -0.26 0.88 2.50
C ARG A 28 -0.33 0.56 3.98
N HIS A 29 -1.41 -0.10 4.38
CA HIS A 29 -1.71 -0.39 5.77
C HIS A 29 -2.66 -1.58 5.82
N LEU A 30 -2.43 -2.50 6.76
CA LEU A 30 -3.29 -3.65 6.98
C LEU A 30 -3.39 -3.91 8.48
N ILE A 31 -4.62 -3.96 8.98
CA ILE A 31 -4.94 -4.35 10.34
C ILE A 31 -5.84 -5.59 10.27
N VAL A 32 -5.55 -6.59 11.10
CA VAL A 32 -6.40 -7.78 11.32
C VAL A 32 -6.68 -7.90 12.81
N GLY A 33 -7.94 -7.71 13.20
CA GLY A 33 -8.32 -7.53 14.59
C GLY A 33 -7.59 -6.33 15.20
N ASP A 34 -6.80 -6.57 16.24
CA ASP A 34 -5.98 -5.55 16.91
C ASP A 34 -4.52 -5.51 16.41
N THR A 35 -4.16 -6.36 15.44
CA THR A 35 -2.78 -6.48 14.96
C THR A 35 -2.55 -5.65 13.71
N THR A 36 -1.61 -4.70 13.78
CA THR A 36 -1.06 -4.04 12.59
C THR A 36 -0.11 -4.99 11.87
N VAL A 37 -0.57 -5.56 10.74
CA VAL A 37 0.19 -6.51 9.92
C VAL A 37 1.14 -5.79 8.96
N VAL A 38 0.68 -4.69 8.36
CA VAL A 38 1.49 -3.83 7.50
C VAL A 38 1.48 -2.43 8.09
N PRO A 39 2.63 -1.84 8.48
CA PRO A 39 2.68 -0.51 9.06
C PRO A 39 2.37 0.59 8.04
N PRO A 40 1.72 1.69 8.44
CA PRO A 40 1.38 2.78 7.54
C PRO A 40 2.59 3.65 7.18
N TYR A 41 2.45 4.43 6.11
CA TYR A 41 3.36 5.52 5.75
C TYR A 41 2.56 6.75 5.27
N PRO A 42 3.13 7.97 5.29
CA PRO A 42 2.41 9.21 4.98
C PRO A 42 1.73 9.21 3.61
N GLU A 43 0.46 9.65 3.56
CA GLU A 43 -0.38 9.65 2.35
C GLU A 43 0.13 10.59 1.26
N ASP A 44 0.87 11.62 1.65
CA ASP A 44 1.47 12.64 0.78
C ASP A 44 2.87 12.26 0.29
N ARG A 45 3.34 11.03 0.56
CA ARG A 45 4.65 10.55 0.12
C ARG A 45 4.56 9.26 -0.71
N PRO A 46 5.41 9.11 -1.75
CA PRO A 46 5.56 7.84 -2.46
C PRO A 46 5.90 6.69 -1.51
N ALA A 47 5.58 5.46 -1.94
CA ALA A 47 5.89 4.26 -1.17
C ALA A 47 7.41 4.17 -0.89
N PRO A 48 7.84 4.15 0.38
CA PRO A 48 9.26 4.10 0.72
C PRO A 48 9.83 2.75 0.25
N ALA A 49 10.90 2.78 -0.55
CA ALA A 49 11.55 1.58 -1.09
C ALA A 49 10.57 0.57 -1.72
N CYS A 50 9.52 1.07 -2.40
CA CYS A 50 8.46 0.25 -3.00
C CYS A 50 7.66 -0.61 -1.98
N SER A 51 7.61 -0.22 -0.71
CA SER A 51 6.83 -0.93 0.33
C SER A 51 5.38 -1.12 -0.09
N GLY A 52 4.91 -2.37 -0.10
CA GLY A 52 3.54 -2.75 -0.44
C GLY A 52 3.19 -2.68 -1.92
N VAL A 53 4.09 -2.19 -2.80
CA VAL A 53 3.87 -2.07 -4.25
C VAL A 53 3.84 -3.45 -4.91
N VAL A 54 2.99 -3.63 -5.93
CA VAL A 54 2.99 -4.83 -6.78
C VAL A 54 4.22 -4.79 -7.70
N LEU A 55 5.21 -5.64 -7.42
CA LEU A 55 6.48 -5.69 -8.15
C LEU A 55 6.38 -6.62 -9.36
N VAL A 56 6.16 -6.07 -10.56
CA VAL A 56 5.99 -6.82 -11.80
C VAL A 56 6.61 -6.10 -13.01
N PRO A 57 6.95 -6.82 -14.09
CA PRO A 57 6.94 -8.29 -14.22
C PRO A 57 8.22 -8.98 -13.71
N TRP A 58 9.30 -8.23 -13.50
CA TRP A 58 10.53 -8.74 -12.89
C TRP A 58 10.76 -8.06 -11.54
N PRO A 59 10.31 -8.66 -10.43
CA PRO A 59 10.30 -8.01 -9.11
C PRO A 59 11.70 -7.78 -8.54
N ASN A 60 12.70 -8.43 -9.13
CA ASN A 60 14.08 -8.33 -8.72
C ASN A 60 14.98 -8.27 -9.97
N ARG A 61 16.27 -8.10 -9.74
CA ARG A 61 17.29 -7.86 -10.76
C ARG A 61 17.29 -8.97 -11.83
N ILE A 62 17.19 -8.55 -13.09
CA ILE A 62 17.51 -9.37 -14.26
C ILE A 62 18.99 -9.14 -14.57
N ARG A 63 19.71 -10.19 -14.97
CA ARG A 63 21.09 -10.08 -15.48
C ARG A 63 21.10 -10.08 -16.99
#